data_AF-A0A745M909-F1
#
_entry.id   AF-A0A745M909-F1
#
_cell.length_a   1.000
_cell.length_b   1.000
_cell.length_c   1.000
_cell.angle_alpha   90.00
_cell.angle_beta   90.00
_cell.angle_gamma   90.00
#
_symmetry.space_group_name_H-M   'P 1'
#
loop_
_entity.id
_entity.type
_entity.pdbx_description
1 polymer ?
#
loop_
_entity_poly.entity_id
_entity_poly.type
_entity_poly.pdbx_seq_one_letter_code
_entity_poly.pdbx_strand_id
1 'polypeptide(L)' 'YTPMNDALRDVFPGCPEIDHGYAYLNDKPGLGIDIDEAKAAKYPCEGGIPSWTMARTPDGTASRP' A
#
# COMPACT_ATOMS: atom_id res chain seq x y z
N TYR A 1 2.88 6.87 6.73
CA TYR A 1 2.47 6.49 5.37
C TYR A 1 3.64 6.79 4.46
N THR A 2 4.29 5.75 3.93
CA THR A 2 5.34 5.90 2.93
C THR A 2 4.78 5.27 1.67
N PRO A 3 4.39 6.06 0.65
CA PRO A 3 3.65 5.56 -0.50
C PRO A 3 4.38 4.47 -1.30
N MET A 4 5.70 4.34 -1.17
CA MET A 4 6.52 3.26 -1.75
C MET A 4 7.65 2.88 -0.78
N ASN A 5 7.36 2.01 0.21
CA ASN A 5 8.39 1.49 1.10
C ASN A 5 9.24 0.39 0.42
N ASP A 6 10.32 -0.03 1.07
CA ASP A 6 11.24 -1.02 0.52
C ASP A 6 10.59 -2.39 0.25
N ALA A 7 9.63 -2.81 1.08
CA ALA A 7 8.89 -4.06 0.86
C ALA A 7 8.02 -4.02 -0.41
N LEU A 8 7.35 -2.89 -0.67
CA LEU A 8 6.59 -2.69 -1.91
C LEU A 8 7.51 -2.71 -3.14
N ARG A 9 8.67 -2.05 -3.07
CA ARG A 9 9.67 -2.05 -4.15
C ARG A 9 10.27 -3.43 -4.39
N ASP A 10 10.43 -4.23 -3.34
CA ASP A 10 11.00 -5.58 -3.44
C ASP A 10 10.01 -6.58 -4.07
N VAL A 11 8.72 -6.50 -3.70
CA VAL A 11 7.65 -7.39 -4.18
C VAL A 11 7.10 -6.97 -5.54
N PHE A 12 6.99 -5.67 -5.81
CA PHE A 12 6.39 -5.13 -7.04
C PHE A 12 7.42 -4.37 -7.88
N PRO A 13 8.24 -5.08 -8.69
CA PRO A 13 9.21 -4.42 -9.56
C PRO A 13 8.50 -3.54 -10.60
N GLY A 14 8.93 -2.29 -10.72
CA GLY A 14 8.28 -1.28 -11.57
C GLY A 14 7.47 -0.23 -10.82
N CYS A 15 7.50 -0.24 -9.48
CA CYS A 15 6.95 0.85 -8.67
C CYS A 15 7.45 2.23 -9.12
N PRO A 16 6.55 3.25 -9.17
CA PRO A 16 6.93 4.63 -9.43
C PRO A 16 7.94 5.17 -8.42
N GLU A 17 8.83 6.04 -8.87
CA GLU A 17 9.72 6.78 -7.98
C GLU A 17 9.07 8.09 -7.55
N ILE A 18 9.14 8.40 -6.26
CA ILE A 18 8.63 9.66 -5.73
C ILE A 18 9.82 10.54 -5.44
N ASP A 19 9.93 11.64 -6.17
CA ASP A 19 11.00 12.62 -6.02
C ASP A 19 10.44 14.03 -6.10
N HIS A 20 10.92 14.91 -5.21
CA HIS A 20 10.47 16.31 -5.11
C HIS A 20 8.95 16.53 -5.14
N GLY A 21 8.16 15.59 -4.59
CA GLY A 21 6.70 15.68 -4.54
C GLY A 21 5.96 15.21 -5.80
N TYR A 22 6.69 14.71 -6.81
CA TYR A 22 6.14 14.15 -8.04
C TYR A 22 6.39 12.65 -8.11
N ALA A 23 5.49 11.93 -8.80
CA ALA A 23 5.64 10.52 -9.11
C ALA A 23 6.14 10.34 -10.55
N TYR A 24 7.25 9.65 -10.71
CA TYR A 24 7.89 9.34 -11.97
C TYR A 24 7.60 7.87 -12.34
N LEU A 25 6.91 7.69 -13.46
CA LEU A 25 6.57 6.37 -14.02
C LEU A 25 7.71 5.87 -14.91
N ASN A 26 7.77 4.56 -15.10
CA ASN A 26 8.70 3.95 -16.06
C ASN A 26 8.08 3.84 -17.47
N ASP A 27 8.94 3.70 -18.48
CA ASP A 27 8.54 3.64 -19.89
C ASP A 27 8.29 2.21 -20.39
N LYS A 28 8.10 1.23 -19.49
CA LYS A 28 7.84 -0.16 -19.90
C LYS A 28 6.43 -0.29 -20.48
N PRO A 29 6.21 -1.19 -21.46
CA PRO A 29 4.89 -1.41 -22.03
C PRO A 29 3.88 -1.94 -21.00
N GLY A 30 2.59 -1.71 -21.26
CA GLY A 30 1.52 -2.11 -20.35
C GLY A 30 1.39 -1.19 -19.14
N LEU A 31 1.15 -1.75 -17.95
CA LEU A 31 1.12 -0.99 -16.69
C LEU A 31 2.53 -0.68 -16.14
N GLY A 32 3.58 -1.25 -16.75
CA GLY A 32 4.96 -1.06 -16.33
C GLY A 32 5.32 -1.64 -14.97
N ILE A 33 4.49 -2.52 -14.40
CA ILE A 33 4.68 -3.15 -13.10
C ILE A 33 4.44 -4.66 -13.17
N ASP A 34 5.10 -5.41 -12.30
CA ASP A 34 4.94 -6.86 -12.15
C ASP A 34 4.95 -7.26 -10.66
N ILE A 35 4.73 -8.54 -10.35
CA ILE A 35 4.75 -9.08 -8.98
C ILE A 35 5.72 -10.27 -8.87
N ASP A 36 6.60 -10.23 -7.87
CA ASP A 36 7.44 -11.37 -7.50
C ASP A 36 6.71 -12.20 -6.43
N GLU A 37 6.07 -13.29 -6.86
CA GLU A 37 5.28 -14.17 -5.98
C GLU A 37 6.11 -14.83 -4.86
N ALA A 38 7.38 -15.14 -5.11
CA ALA A 38 8.26 -15.75 -4.11
C ALA A 38 8.60 -14.76 -2.99
N LYS A 39 8.77 -13.48 -3.32
CA LYS A 39 8.94 -12.42 -2.33
C LYS A 39 7.62 -12.04 -1.66
N ALA A 40 6.52 -12.03 -2.41
CA ALA A 40 5.18 -11.78 -1.85
C ALA A 40 4.83 -12.79 -0.74
N ALA A 41 5.24 -14.04 -0.89
CA ALA A 41 5.02 -15.09 0.12
C ALA A 41 5.65 -14.79 1.49
N LYS A 42 6.64 -13.89 1.57
CA LYS A 42 7.22 -13.43 2.85
C LYS A 42 6.29 -12.50 3.63
N TYR A 43 5.28 -11.95 2.99
CA TYR A 43 4.35 -10.97 3.55
C TYR A 43 2.91 -11.51 3.52
N PRO A 44 2.56 -12.50 4.37
CA PRO A 44 1.21 -13.05 4.41
C PRO A 44 0.19 -12.00 4.89
N CYS A 45 -1.05 -12.12 4.44
CA CYS A 45 -2.11 -11.21 4.84
C CYS A 45 -2.39 -11.31 6.35
N GLU A 46 -2.38 -10.17 7.03
CA GLU A 46 -2.93 -10.04 8.38
C GLU A 46 -4.44 -9.82 8.28
N GLY A 47 -5.21 -10.81 8.74
CA GLY A 47 -6.67 -10.70 8.81
C GLY A 47 -7.14 -9.89 10.03
N GLY A 48 -8.46 -9.65 10.09
CA GLY A 48 -9.11 -9.01 11.22
C GLY A 48 -9.97 -7.82 10.82
N ILE A 49 -10.74 -7.31 11.78
CA ILE A 49 -11.53 -6.08 11.58
C ILE A 49 -10.62 -4.89 11.90
N PRO A 50 -10.41 -3.96 10.95
CA PRO A 50 -9.63 -2.77 11.20
C PRO A 50 -10.26 -1.94 12.32
N SER A 51 -9.54 -1.75 13.44
CA SER A 51 -10.05 -1.10 14.65
C SER A 51 -10.56 0.32 14.41
N TRP A 52 -9.97 1.04 13.45
CA TRP A 52 -10.33 2.41 13.11
C TRP A 52 -11.74 2.55 12.52
N THR A 53 -12.33 1.47 12.01
CA THR A 53 -13.70 1.51 11.47
C THR A 53 -14.76 1.60 12.55
N MET A 54 -14.40 1.28 13.80
CA MET A 54 -15.26 1.42 14.98
C MET A 54 -15.15 2.83 15.59
N ALA A 55 -15.22 3.86 14.74
CA ALA A 55 -15.17 5.24 15.18
C ALA A 55 -16.42 5.62 15.99
N ARG A 56 -16.20 6.18 17.18
CA ARG A 56 -17.26 6.66 18.06
C ARG A 56 -16.99 8.09 18.50
N THR A 57 -18.04 8.89 18.59
CA THR A 57 -18.01 10.19 19.27
C THR A 57 -17.84 9.98 20.78
N PRO A 58 -17.47 11.03 21.56
CA PRO A 58 -17.26 10.90 23.00
C PRO A 58 -18.48 10.40 23.80
N ASP A 59 -19.69 10.59 23.27
CA ASP A 59 -20.95 10.08 23.83
C ASP A 59 -21.22 8.58 23.48
N GLY A 60 -20.35 7.98 22.67
CA GLY A 60 -20.45 6.58 22.24
C GLY A 60 -21.20 6.35 20.94
N THR A 61 -21.78 7.38 20.30
CA THR A 61 -22.49 7.23 19.01
C THR A 61 -21.52 6.80 17.91
N ALA A 62 -21.92 5.82 17.09
CA ALA A 62 -21.11 5.40 15.94
C ALA A 62 -21.06 6.52 14.90
N SER A 63 -19.86 6.87 14.45
CA SER A 63 -19.65 7.86 13.39
C SER A 63 -19.06 7.18 12.17
N ARG A 64 -19.28 7.78 10.99
CA ARG A 64 -18.47 7.44 9.82
C ARG A 64 -17.04 7.89 10.12
N PRO A 65 -16.05 6.97 10.13
CA PRO A 65 -14.64 7.31 10.30
C PRO A 65 -14.13 8.18 9.14
#